data_AF-A0A6S7AT14-F1
#
_entry.id   AF-A0A6S7AT14-F1
#
_cell.length_a   1.000
_cell.length_b   1.000
_cell.length_c   1.000
_cell.angle_alpha   90.00
_cell.angle_beta   90.00
_cell.angle_gamma   90.00
#
_symmetry.space_group_name_H-M   'P 1'
#
loop_
_entity.id
_entity.type
_entity.pdbx_description
1 polymer ?
#
loop_
_entity_poly.entity_id
_entity_poly.type
_entity_poly.pdbx_seq_one_letter_code
_entity_poly.pdbx_strand_id
1 'polypeptide(L)'
;MTLSSLFRQPAEQQIANLPLPCSLRLPDGERIGAAQPRVSFVIRDMRALLHLTQGEIGRLAEDYVEGRLEIEGDLHDLMATAPALLRHDPTQDAHGWLQSRVNRARRAVWERSHHSRAVDAAQIQHHYDVSDDFYALWLDPLLVYSCAYFSAPGMSLAEAQQAKVDHICKKLMLRSGERFLDVGAGWGALLLWAAEHYGVAATGITLSKNQHAYVNRLIDQKGLQGRIRMLLQDYRDVDESRPFDKIASVGMCEHVGRPNLPLYFAKMHRLLRPGGMLMNHCITAGHPDTVQLDGGMGDFIDKYIFPGGQLVHVSVMMDAMTRGKLEPVDAECLRPHYARTLWHWADALEAHLDEARRILGRDAEKVIRAYRLYLAGSAMGFERGWTSLFQILASRPADVTEPRDHSTARLGVGQCEYPFNRAYMYAQSSTAETPDKGRSSS
;
A
#
# COMPACT_ATOMS: atom_id res chain seq x y z
N MET A 1 -26.61 -35.56 -21.54
CA MET A 1 -26.17 -34.15 -21.59
C MET A 1 -24.85 -34.07 -20.86
N THR A 2 -23.77 -33.69 -21.53
CA THR A 2 -22.47 -33.47 -20.88
C THR A 2 -22.53 -32.23 -20.01
N LEU A 3 -21.76 -32.16 -18.92
CA LEU A 3 -21.67 -30.95 -18.09
C LEU A 3 -21.30 -29.71 -18.93
N SER A 4 -20.51 -29.88 -20.00
CA SER A 4 -20.19 -28.82 -20.96
C SER A 4 -21.43 -28.23 -21.66
N SER A 5 -22.41 -29.07 -22.03
CA SER A 5 -23.65 -28.63 -22.70
C SER A 5 -24.55 -27.76 -21.83
N LEU A 6 -24.52 -27.93 -20.50
CA LEU A 6 -25.36 -27.18 -19.56
C LEU A 6 -24.84 -25.76 -19.30
N PHE A 7 -23.52 -25.57 -19.32
CA PHE A 7 -22.88 -24.28 -19.04
C PHE A 7 -22.47 -23.51 -20.30
N ARG A 8 -22.64 -24.11 -21.48
CA ARG A 8 -22.26 -23.52 -22.78
C ARG A 8 -22.97 -22.20 -23.05
N GLN A 9 -24.30 -22.19 -23.04
CA GLN A 9 -25.08 -21.00 -23.38
C GLN A 9 -24.83 -19.83 -22.39
N PRO A 10 -24.78 -20.06 -21.05
CA PRO A 10 -24.34 -19.04 -20.11
C PRO A 10 -22.93 -18.51 -20.39
N ALA A 11 -21.98 -19.39 -20.75
CA ALA A 11 -20.61 -18.99 -21.06
C ALA A 11 -20.52 -18.18 -22.37
N GLU A 12 -21.23 -18.58 -23.42
CA GLU A 12 -21.36 -17.83 -24.67
C GLU A 12 -21.89 -16.42 -24.42
N GLN A 13 -22.96 -16.30 -23.61
CA GLN A 13 -23.54 -15.01 -23.27
C GLN A 13 -22.57 -14.15 -22.45
N GLN A 14 -21.90 -14.73 -21.46
CA GLN A 14 -20.93 -14.02 -20.63
C GLN A 14 -19.78 -13.47 -21.48
N ILE A 15 -19.18 -14.29 -22.36
CA ILE A 15 -18.07 -13.88 -23.22
C ILE A 15 -18.51 -12.85 -24.26
N ALA A 16 -19.73 -12.97 -24.83
CA ALA A 16 -20.25 -12.01 -25.81
C ALA A 16 -20.52 -10.61 -25.22
N ASN A 17 -20.77 -10.53 -23.91
CA ASN A 17 -21.03 -9.27 -23.21
C ASN A 17 -19.75 -8.53 -22.77
N LEU A 18 -18.57 -9.12 -23.00
CA LEU A 18 -17.30 -8.50 -22.62
C LEU A 18 -16.95 -7.32 -23.54
N PRO A 19 -16.37 -6.24 -23.00
CA PRO A 19 -16.12 -5.01 -23.76
C PRO A 19 -14.98 -5.16 -24.78
N LEU A 20 -14.15 -6.19 -24.64
CA LEU A 20 -13.06 -6.52 -25.55
C LEU A 20 -13.31 -7.89 -26.20
N PRO A 21 -12.76 -8.14 -27.41
CA PRO A 21 -12.82 -9.47 -28.04
C PRO A 21 -12.22 -10.54 -27.12
N CYS A 22 -13.06 -11.36 -26.50
CA CYS A 22 -12.63 -12.41 -25.58
C CYS A 22 -12.97 -13.79 -26.14
N SER A 23 -12.24 -14.80 -25.67
CA SER A 23 -12.56 -16.19 -25.96
C SER A 23 -12.45 -17.07 -24.73
N LEU A 24 -13.10 -18.22 -24.80
CA LEU A 24 -13.08 -19.25 -23.78
C LEU A 24 -12.77 -20.58 -24.48
N ARG A 25 -11.80 -21.33 -23.96
CA ARG A 25 -11.43 -22.66 -24.44
C ARG A 25 -11.80 -23.69 -23.39
N LEU A 26 -12.66 -24.64 -23.75
CA LEU A 26 -13.12 -25.70 -22.88
C LEU A 26 -12.10 -26.86 -22.81
N PRO A 27 -12.18 -27.73 -21.79
CA PRO A 27 -11.25 -28.87 -21.65
C PRO A 27 -11.25 -29.86 -22.83
N ASP A 28 -12.35 -29.93 -23.58
CA ASP A 28 -12.49 -30.75 -24.80
C ASP A 28 -11.89 -30.09 -26.06
N GLY A 29 -11.33 -28.89 -25.92
CA GLY A 29 -10.72 -28.11 -27.00
C GLY A 29 -11.69 -27.20 -27.75
N GLU A 30 -13.00 -27.24 -27.44
CA GLU A 30 -13.97 -26.34 -28.05
C GLU A 30 -13.67 -24.88 -27.67
N ARG A 31 -13.81 -23.97 -28.65
CA ARG A 31 -13.64 -22.53 -28.47
C ARG A 31 -14.98 -21.81 -28.58
N ILE A 32 -15.23 -20.93 -27.62
CA ILE A 32 -16.35 -20.00 -27.58
C ILE A 32 -15.81 -18.57 -27.68
N GLY A 33 -16.50 -17.70 -28.43
CA GLY A 33 -16.15 -16.28 -28.54
C GLY A 33 -15.26 -15.94 -29.75
N ALA A 34 -14.46 -14.89 -29.60
CA ALA A 34 -13.70 -14.30 -30.70
C ALA A 34 -12.63 -15.24 -31.27
N ALA A 35 -12.48 -15.26 -32.60
CA ALA A 35 -11.42 -15.99 -33.29
C ALA A 35 -10.03 -15.38 -33.03
N GLN A 36 -9.96 -14.05 -32.90
CA GLN A 36 -8.76 -13.29 -32.55
C GLN A 36 -9.00 -12.55 -31.22
N PRO A 37 -8.89 -13.26 -30.09
CA PRO A 37 -9.15 -12.67 -28.78
C PRO A 37 -7.99 -11.78 -28.33
N ARG A 38 -8.33 -10.69 -27.63
CA ARG A 38 -7.41 -9.91 -26.78
C ARG A 38 -7.13 -10.62 -25.46
N VAL A 39 -8.16 -11.30 -24.92
CA VAL A 39 -8.06 -12.13 -23.70
C VAL A 39 -8.68 -13.51 -23.97
N SER A 40 -7.98 -14.58 -23.60
CA SER A 40 -8.46 -15.96 -23.68
C SER A 40 -8.45 -16.62 -22.31
N PHE A 41 -9.60 -17.16 -21.91
CA PHE A 41 -9.75 -18.00 -20.72
C PHE A 41 -9.62 -19.46 -21.13
N VAL A 42 -8.62 -20.17 -20.64
CA VAL A 42 -8.42 -21.61 -20.93
C VAL A 42 -8.83 -22.42 -19.71
N ILE A 43 -9.97 -23.08 -19.81
CA ILE A 43 -10.54 -23.89 -18.73
C ILE A 43 -9.86 -25.25 -18.71
N ARG A 44 -9.21 -25.57 -17.59
CA ARG A 44 -8.64 -26.90 -17.33
C ARG A 44 -9.53 -27.74 -16.42
N ASP A 45 -10.41 -27.10 -15.66
CA ASP A 45 -11.36 -27.73 -14.74
C ASP A 45 -12.76 -27.10 -14.88
N MET A 46 -13.79 -27.93 -14.98
CA MET A 46 -15.18 -27.47 -15.13
C MET A 46 -15.69 -26.60 -13.97
N ARG A 47 -15.06 -26.68 -12.79
CA ARG A 47 -15.34 -25.75 -11.67
C ARG A 47 -15.03 -24.31 -12.03
N ALA A 48 -13.95 -24.06 -12.77
CA ALA A 48 -13.59 -22.72 -13.22
C ALA A 48 -14.62 -22.15 -14.22
N LEU A 49 -15.19 -23.01 -15.07
CA LEU A 49 -16.30 -22.61 -15.94
C LEU A 49 -17.54 -22.21 -15.13
N LEU A 50 -17.86 -22.98 -14.08
CA LEU A 50 -18.98 -22.66 -13.20
C LEU A 50 -18.78 -21.29 -12.54
N HIS A 51 -17.63 -21.05 -11.91
CA HIS A 51 -17.32 -19.78 -11.26
C HIS A 51 -17.35 -18.60 -12.24
N LEU A 52 -16.86 -18.78 -13.47
CA LEU A 52 -16.93 -17.76 -14.52
C LEU A 52 -18.38 -17.40 -14.87
N THR A 53 -19.24 -18.41 -15.12
CA THR A 53 -20.66 -18.17 -15.44
C THR A 53 -21.46 -17.59 -14.27
N GLN A 54 -21.00 -17.84 -13.04
CA GLN A 54 -21.59 -17.29 -11.82
C GLN A 54 -21.06 -15.89 -11.45
N GLY A 55 -20.07 -15.36 -12.17
CA GLY A 55 -19.45 -14.07 -11.83
C GLY A 55 -18.72 -14.11 -10.47
N GLU A 56 -18.29 -15.28 -10.01
CA GLU A 56 -17.58 -15.46 -8.74
C GLU A 56 -16.08 -15.12 -8.92
N ILE A 57 -15.76 -13.85 -9.15
CA ILE A 57 -14.41 -13.41 -9.55
C ILE A 57 -13.31 -13.81 -8.54
N GLY A 58 -13.56 -13.75 -7.23
CA GLY A 58 -12.58 -14.20 -6.24
C GLY A 58 -12.22 -15.68 -6.37
N ARG A 59 -13.22 -16.54 -6.67
CA ARG A 59 -13.00 -17.96 -6.93
C ARG A 59 -12.34 -18.20 -8.29
N LEU A 60 -12.67 -17.39 -9.29
CA LEU A 60 -12.01 -17.43 -10.59
C LEU A 60 -10.52 -17.06 -10.48
N ALA A 61 -10.19 -16.07 -9.66
CA ALA A 61 -8.82 -15.69 -9.36
C ALA A 61 -8.07 -16.82 -8.64
N GLU A 62 -8.73 -17.49 -7.68
CA GLU A 62 -8.19 -18.70 -7.04
C GLU A 62 -8.00 -19.85 -8.05
N ASP A 63 -8.95 -20.07 -8.97
CA ASP A 63 -8.80 -21.08 -10.01
C ASP A 63 -7.61 -20.81 -10.92
N TYR A 64 -7.34 -19.54 -11.22
CA TYR A 64 -6.15 -19.15 -11.96
C TYR A 64 -4.87 -19.46 -11.18
N VAL A 65 -4.78 -19.02 -9.91
CA VAL A 65 -3.62 -19.29 -9.04
C VAL A 65 -3.34 -20.79 -8.89
N GLU A 66 -4.40 -21.59 -8.68
CA GLU A 66 -4.30 -23.05 -8.52
C GLU A 66 -4.18 -23.80 -9.87
N GLY A 67 -4.10 -23.10 -11.00
CA GLY A 67 -3.89 -23.69 -12.32
C GLY A 67 -5.08 -24.47 -12.88
N ARG A 68 -6.29 -24.21 -12.38
CA ARG A 68 -7.57 -24.71 -12.93
C ARG A 68 -8.08 -23.86 -14.09
N LEU A 69 -7.62 -22.62 -14.18
CA LEU A 69 -7.84 -21.67 -15.26
C LEU A 69 -6.47 -21.13 -15.72
N GLU A 70 -6.28 -20.96 -17.03
CA GLU A 70 -5.24 -20.09 -17.57
C GLU A 70 -5.87 -18.82 -18.14
N ILE A 71 -5.19 -17.70 -18.00
CA ILE A 71 -5.58 -16.44 -18.62
C ILE A 71 -4.45 -16.02 -19.57
N GLU A 72 -4.73 -16.07 -20.86
CA GLU A 72 -3.83 -15.63 -21.93
C GLU A 72 -4.25 -14.23 -22.38
N GLY A 73 -3.31 -13.30 -22.50
CA GLY A 73 -3.56 -11.92 -22.88
C GLY A 73 -2.82 -10.92 -21.99
N ASP A 74 -2.95 -9.65 -22.34
CA ASP A 74 -2.37 -8.54 -21.59
C ASP A 74 -3.17 -8.21 -20.31
N LEU A 75 -2.48 -7.80 -19.24
CA LEU A 75 -3.12 -7.50 -17.95
C LEU A 75 -4.00 -6.25 -18.00
N HIS A 76 -3.67 -5.25 -18.83
CA HIS A 76 -4.54 -4.07 -19.02
C HIS A 76 -5.84 -4.46 -19.70
N ASP A 77 -5.77 -5.31 -20.73
CA ASP A 77 -6.97 -5.84 -21.40
C ASP A 77 -7.82 -6.70 -20.47
N LEU A 78 -7.17 -7.54 -19.65
CA LEU A 78 -7.86 -8.35 -18.64
C LEU A 78 -8.60 -7.45 -17.64
N MET A 79 -7.96 -6.40 -17.13
CA MET A 79 -8.58 -5.48 -16.16
C MET A 79 -9.59 -4.52 -16.80
N ALA A 80 -9.48 -4.23 -18.10
CA ALA A 80 -10.54 -3.54 -18.85
C ALA A 80 -11.80 -4.42 -18.98
N THR A 81 -11.63 -5.74 -18.97
CA THR A 81 -12.68 -6.75 -19.13
C THR A 81 -13.31 -7.16 -17.80
N ALA A 82 -12.51 -7.26 -16.73
CA ALA A 82 -12.92 -7.79 -15.42
C ALA A 82 -14.18 -7.11 -14.82
N PRO A 83 -14.41 -5.80 -14.96
CA PRO A 83 -15.61 -5.14 -14.43
C PRO A 83 -16.91 -5.65 -15.06
N ALA A 84 -16.89 -6.09 -16.32
CA ALA A 84 -18.06 -6.69 -16.97
C ALA A 84 -18.36 -8.10 -16.47
N LEU A 85 -17.41 -8.74 -15.78
CA LEU A 85 -17.63 -10.02 -15.09
C LEU A 85 -18.26 -9.86 -13.71
N LEU A 86 -18.22 -8.65 -13.13
CA LEU A 86 -18.82 -8.38 -11.83
C LEU A 86 -20.35 -8.27 -11.96
N ARG A 87 -21.07 -8.93 -11.05
CA ARG A 87 -22.54 -8.83 -10.99
C ARG A 87 -23.03 -7.58 -10.26
N HIS A 88 -22.24 -7.05 -9.34
CA HIS A 88 -22.57 -5.92 -8.49
C HIS A 88 -21.32 -5.09 -8.19
N ASP A 89 -21.52 -3.85 -7.73
CA ASP A 89 -20.43 -3.00 -7.23
C ASP A 89 -19.78 -3.65 -5.98
N PRO A 90 -18.49 -3.99 -6.01
CA PRO A 90 -17.82 -4.71 -4.92
C PRO A 90 -17.58 -3.85 -3.67
N THR A 91 -17.89 -2.54 -3.73
CA THR A 91 -17.80 -1.64 -2.58
C THR A 91 -19.08 -1.60 -1.74
N GLN A 92 -20.19 -2.12 -2.26
CA GLN A 92 -21.48 -2.16 -1.59
C GLN A 92 -21.76 -3.55 -1.02
N ASP A 93 -22.18 -3.60 0.24
CA ASP A 93 -22.70 -4.85 0.82
C ASP A 93 -23.98 -5.25 0.06
N ALA A 94 -23.92 -6.33 -0.72
CA ALA A 94 -25.07 -6.89 -1.43
C ALA A 94 -26.13 -7.54 -0.49
N HIS A 95 -25.99 -7.37 0.82
CA HIS A 95 -26.74 -8.09 1.85
C HIS A 95 -27.82 -7.22 2.51
N GLY A 96 -29.00 -7.80 2.74
CA GLY A 96 -30.08 -7.14 3.50
C GLY A 96 -29.72 -6.86 4.96
N TRP A 97 -30.40 -5.88 5.58
CA TRP A 97 -30.04 -5.31 6.88
C TRP A 97 -29.77 -6.31 8.03
N LEU A 98 -30.46 -7.47 8.03
CA LEU A 98 -30.25 -8.54 9.00
C LEU A 98 -28.88 -9.22 8.81
N GLN A 99 -28.52 -9.57 7.57
CA GLN A 99 -27.24 -10.20 7.24
C GLN A 99 -26.07 -9.23 7.47
N SER A 100 -26.23 -7.94 7.16
CA SER A 100 -25.21 -6.94 7.46
C SER A 100 -24.95 -6.83 8.97
N ARG A 101 -25.97 -6.98 9.84
CA ARG A 101 -25.76 -7.01 11.31
C ARG A 101 -25.01 -8.25 11.79
N VAL A 102 -25.34 -9.43 11.25
CA VAL A 102 -24.66 -10.69 11.58
C VAL A 102 -23.21 -10.65 11.11
N ASN A 103 -22.96 -10.19 9.88
CA ASN A 103 -21.61 -10.03 9.34
C ASN A 103 -20.80 -9.01 10.16
N ARG A 104 -21.40 -7.88 10.55
CA ARG A 104 -20.77 -6.92 11.47
C ARG A 104 -20.39 -7.54 12.81
N ALA A 105 -21.24 -8.39 13.40
CA ALA A 105 -20.96 -9.03 14.69
C ALA A 105 -19.85 -10.10 14.57
N ARG A 106 -19.91 -10.98 13.57
CA ARG A 106 -18.85 -11.97 13.28
C ARG A 106 -17.52 -11.27 13.00
N ARG A 107 -17.56 -10.12 12.30
CA ARG A 107 -16.39 -9.30 12.02
C ARG A 107 -15.83 -8.61 13.26
N ALA A 108 -16.66 -8.06 14.13
CA ALA A 108 -16.17 -7.48 15.39
C ALA A 108 -15.44 -8.52 16.26
N VAL A 109 -15.82 -9.80 16.16
CA VAL A 109 -15.08 -10.91 16.77
C VAL A 109 -13.78 -11.19 16.02
N TRP A 110 -13.80 -11.24 14.68
CA TRP A 110 -12.61 -11.44 13.83
C TRP A 110 -11.54 -10.34 14.03
N GLU A 111 -11.94 -9.07 13.98
CA GLU A 111 -11.07 -7.90 14.16
C GLU A 111 -10.35 -7.91 15.52
N ARG A 112 -10.98 -8.50 16.55
CA ARG A 112 -10.39 -8.62 17.89
C ARG A 112 -9.47 -9.81 18.06
N SER A 113 -9.61 -10.85 17.23
CA SER A 113 -8.84 -12.09 17.36
C SER A 113 -7.63 -12.17 16.42
N HIS A 114 -7.61 -11.40 15.33
CA HIS A 114 -6.58 -11.52 14.29
C HIS A 114 -5.42 -10.51 14.38
N HIS A 115 -5.52 -9.46 15.21
CA HIS A 115 -4.45 -8.47 15.41
C HIS A 115 -3.78 -8.63 16.77
N SER A 116 -3.06 -9.73 16.95
CA SER A 116 -2.20 -9.95 18.12
C SER A 116 -0.75 -9.84 17.74
N ARG A 117 0.12 -9.49 18.70
CA ARG A 117 1.56 -9.28 18.46
C ARG A 117 2.22 -10.42 17.68
N ALA A 118 1.93 -11.66 18.06
CA ALA A 118 2.51 -12.85 17.44
C ALA A 118 1.99 -13.07 16.01
N VAL A 119 0.71 -12.76 15.77
CA VAL A 119 0.07 -12.90 14.46
C VAL A 119 0.59 -11.84 13.49
N ASP A 120 0.64 -10.57 13.92
CA ASP A 120 1.15 -9.46 13.09
C ASP A 120 2.60 -9.75 12.64
N ALA A 121 3.46 -10.19 13.57
CA ALA A 121 4.85 -10.50 13.29
C ALA A 121 5.00 -11.68 12.31
N ALA A 122 4.19 -12.73 12.47
CA ALA A 122 4.23 -13.89 11.57
C ALA A 122 3.74 -13.53 10.15
N GLN A 123 2.69 -12.71 10.05
CA GLN A 123 2.14 -12.26 8.76
C GLN A 123 3.12 -11.36 8.01
N ILE A 124 3.72 -10.39 8.70
CA ILE A 124 4.73 -9.50 8.12
C ILE A 124 5.94 -10.32 7.67
N GLN A 125 6.46 -11.22 8.51
CA GLN A 125 7.59 -12.07 8.13
C GLN A 125 7.24 -12.92 6.90
N HIS A 126 6.07 -13.56 6.86
CA HIS A 126 5.69 -14.43 5.74
C HIS A 126 5.52 -13.69 4.40
N HIS A 127 4.91 -12.49 4.41
CA HIS A 127 4.70 -11.72 3.18
C HIS A 127 6.01 -11.19 2.60
N TYR A 128 6.88 -10.60 3.42
CA TYR A 128 8.11 -9.96 2.93
C TYR A 128 9.29 -10.94 2.74
N ASP A 129 9.15 -12.21 3.14
CA ASP A 129 10.19 -13.24 2.98
C ASP A 129 10.10 -14.03 1.66
N VAL A 130 9.26 -13.63 0.70
CA VAL A 130 9.17 -14.34 -0.60
C VAL A 130 10.54 -14.42 -1.27
N SER A 131 11.17 -13.28 -1.53
CA SER A 131 12.58 -13.15 -1.92
C SER A 131 12.90 -11.68 -2.22
N ASP A 132 13.96 -11.12 -1.65
CA ASP A 132 14.46 -9.78 -2.01
C ASP A 132 14.74 -9.70 -3.53
N ASP A 133 15.29 -10.76 -4.12
CA ASP A 133 15.60 -10.83 -5.55
C ASP A 133 14.33 -10.83 -6.41
N PHE A 134 13.24 -11.45 -5.92
CA PHE A 134 11.94 -11.42 -6.62
C PHE A 134 11.36 -10.00 -6.62
N TYR A 135 11.40 -9.30 -5.49
CA TYR A 135 10.94 -7.91 -5.40
C TYR A 135 11.79 -6.98 -6.27
N ALA A 136 13.10 -7.20 -6.33
CA ALA A 136 14.02 -6.40 -7.13
C ALA A 136 13.76 -6.46 -8.64
N LEU A 137 13.02 -7.46 -9.15
CA LEU A 137 12.68 -7.55 -10.57
C LEU A 137 11.69 -6.46 -11.04
N TRP A 138 10.84 -5.97 -10.15
CA TRP A 138 9.72 -5.11 -10.54
C TRP A 138 9.54 -3.87 -9.65
N LEU A 139 10.20 -3.81 -8.50
CA LEU A 139 10.34 -2.57 -7.74
C LEU A 139 11.39 -1.64 -8.37
N ASP A 140 11.43 -0.40 -7.86
CA ASP A 140 12.48 0.54 -8.21
C ASP A 140 13.81 0.19 -7.50
N PRO A 141 14.95 0.79 -7.89
CA PRO A 141 16.25 0.50 -7.30
C PRO A 141 16.36 0.75 -5.78
N LEU A 142 15.47 1.57 -5.19
CA LEU A 142 15.41 1.78 -3.73
C LEU A 142 14.56 0.72 -3.01
N LEU A 143 13.97 -0.23 -3.74
CA LEU A 143 13.07 -1.27 -3.23
C LEU A 143 11.89 -0.68 -2.45
N VAL A 144 11.28 0.40 -2.95
CA VAL A 144 10.14 1.04 -2.29
C VAL A 144 8.86 0.31 -2.65
N TYR A 145 8.43 -0.61 -1.77
CA TYR A 145 7.17 -1.32 -1.93
C TYR A 145 5.98 -0.55 -1.32
N SER A 146 5.75 0.67 -1.83
CA SER A 146 4.60 1.53 -1.50
C SER A 146 4.35 2.51 -2.64
N CYS A 147 3.23 3.23 -2.60
CA CYS A 147 2.83 4.21 -3.62
C CYS A 147 3.94 5.22 -3.95
N ALA A 148 4.23 5.43 -5.23
CA ALA A 148 5.11 6.49 -5.70
C ALA A 148 4.37 7.85 -5.76
N TYR A 149 5.09 8.94 -6.00
CA TYR A 149 4.56 10.29 -6.17
C TYR A 149 5.01 10.89 -7.50
N PHE A 150 4.11 10.84 -8.48
CA PHE A 150 4.32 11.40 -9.82
C PHE A 150 4.03 12.90 -9.84
N SER A 151 5.03 13.72 -9.52
CA SER A 151 4.91 15.19 -9.56
C SER A 151 4.86 15.76 -10.99
N ALA A 152 5.24 14.97 -12.01
CA ALA A 152 5.14 15.33 -13.41
C ALA A 152 4.68 14.14 -14.30
N PRO A 153 3.98 14.38 -15.42
CA PRO A 153 3.41 13.32 -16.26
C PRO A 153 4.39 12.30 -16.85
N GLY A 154 5.69 12.64 -16.98
CA GLY A 154 6.70 11.79 -17.63
C GLY A 154 7.65 11.03 -16.70
N MET A 155 7.45 11.08 -15.38
CA MET A 155 8.39 10.43 -14.45
C MET A 155 8.39 8.91 -14.61
N SER A 156 9.58 8.34 -14.56
CA SER A 156 9.79 6.91 -14.32
C SER A 156 9.35 6.53 -12.90
N LEU A 157 9.15 5.23 -12.65
CA LEU A 157 8.86 4.73 -11.30
C LEU A 157 9.96 5.11 -10.30
N ALA A 158 11.23 5.00 -10.69
CA ALA A 158 12.36 5.32 -9.83
C ALA A 158 12.39 6.81 -9.42
N GLU A 159 12.17 7.72 -10.38
CA GLU A 159 12.06 9.15 -10.09
C GLU A 159 10.85 9.46 -9.21
N ALA A 160 9.71 8.81 -9.47
CA ALA A 160 8.49 9.00 -8.69
C ALA A 160 8.61 8.46 -7.25
N GLN A 161 9.40 7.40 -7.01
CA GLN A 161 9.68 6.90 -5.66
C GLN A 161 10.61 7.83 -4.88
N GLN A 162 11.66 8.35 -5.53
CA GLN A 162 12.50 9.40 -4.96
C GLN A 162 11.69 10.66 -4.61
N ALA A 163 10.83 11.10 -5.54
CA ALA A 163 9.93 12.22 -5.30
C ALA A 163 8.97 11.95 -4.12
N LYS A 164 8.51 10.71 -3.94
CA LYS A 164 7.64 10.35 -2.80
C LYS A 164 8.38 10.47 -1.46
N VAL A 165 9.58 9.90 -1.35
CA VAL A 165 10.33 9.94 -0.09
C VAL A 165 10.75 11.37 0.25
N ASP A 166 11.10 12.17 -0.76
CA ASP A 166 11.39 13.59 -0.60
C ASP A 166 10.15 14.39 -0.18
N HIS A 167 8.99 14.13 -0.81
CA HIS A 167 7.71 14.78 -0.46
C HIS A 167 7.32 14.52 1.00
N ILE A 168 7.52 13.29 1.49
CA ILE A 168 7.31 12.96 2.92
C ILE A 168 8.23 13.80 3.81
N CYS A 169 9.53 13.89 3.48
CA CYS A 169 10.50 14.66 4.26
C CYS A 169 10.15 16.15 4.27
N LYS A 170 9.74 16.71 3.13
CA LYS A 170 9.28 18.10 2.99
C LYS A 170 8.05 18.35 3.85
N LYS A 171 7.01 17.51 3.76
CA LYS A 171 5.80 17.63 4.59
C LYS A 171 6.09 17.56 6.08
N LEU A 172 7.07 16.77 6.50
CA LEU A 172 7.54 16.72 7.88
C LEU A 172 8.42 17.90 8.27
N MET A 173 8.82 18.75 7.33
CA MET A 173 9.73 19.88 7.54
C MET A 173 11.02 19.44 8.26
N LEU A 174 11.59 18.29 7.87
CA LEU A 174 12.78 17.73 8.53
C LEU A 174 13.93 18.76 8.55
N ARG A 175 14.59 18.86 9.70
CA ARG A 175 15.77 19.73 9.90
C ARG A 175 16.98 18.92 10.37
N SER A 176 18.16 19.38 9.96
CA SER A 176 19.41 18.77 10.39
C SER A 176 19.52 18.72 11.93
N GLY A 177 19.92 17.56 12.45
CA GLY A 177 20.05 17.31 13.89
C GLY A 177 18.77 16.85 14.60
N GLU A 178 17.60 16.91 13.96
CA GLU A 178 16.36 16.36 14.52
C GLU A 178 16.42 14.83 14.62
N ARG A 179 15.67 14.27 15.59
CA ARG A 179 15.44 12.83 15.72
C ARG A 179 14.23 12.43 14.91
N PHE A 180 14.45 11.54 13.95
CA PHE A 180 13.42 11.01 13.06
C PHE A 180 13.18 9.52 13.30
N LEU A 181 11.92 9.10 13.38
CA LEU A 181 11.53 7.68 13.45
C LEU A 181 10.79 7.28 12.17
N ASP A 182 11.24 6.21 11.54
CA ASP A 182 10.55 5.54 10.42
C ASP A 182 9.94 4.21 10.91
N VAL A 183 8.62 4.20 11.10
CA VAL A 183 7.85 3.05 11.57
C VAL A 183 7.53 2.17 10.38
N GLY A 184 8.10 0.96 10.35
CA GLY A 184 7.99 0.07 9.20
C GLY A 184 8.91 0.49 8.07
N ALA A 185 10.19 0.69 8.38
CA ALA A 185 11.15 1.33 7.46
C ALA A 185 11.46 0.52 6.17
N GLY A 186 10.89 -0.67 6.00
CA GLY A 186 11.07 -1.50 4.81
C GLY A 186 12.54 -1.78 4.50
N TRP A 187 12.91 -1.67 3.21
CA TRP A 187 14.30 -1.73 2.75
C TRP A 187 15.08 -0.41 2.97
N GLY A 188 14.55 0.50 3.78
CA GLY A 188 15.27 1.66 4.31
C GLY A 188 15.28 2.91 3.44
N ALA A 189 14.58 2.93 2.30
CA ALA A 189 14.63 4.06 1.36
C ALA A 189 14.33 5.42 2.01
N LEU A 190 13.22 5.55 2.77
CA LEU A 190 12.87 6.79 3.45
C LEU A 190 13.87 7.12 4.58
N LEU A 191 14.24 6.10 5.37
CA LEU A 191 15.20 6.22 6.46
C LEU A 191 16.55 6.79 6.00
N LEU A 192 17.12 6.21 4.94
CA LEU A 192 18.39 6.65 4.36
C LEU A 192 18.24 8.03 3.71
N TRP A 193 17.17 8.25 2.92
CA TRP A 193 16.93 9.53 2.26
C TRP A 193 16.85 10.70 3.26
N ALA A 194 16.09 10.52 4.34
CA ALA A 194 15.97 11.54 5.38
C ALA A 194 17.34 11.87 6.01
N ALA A 195 18.13 10.87 6.35
CA ALA A 195 19.43 11.06 7.00
C ALA A 195 20.50 11.67 6.07
N GLU A 196 20.48 11.31 4.79
CA GLU A 196 21.43 11.79 3.77
C GLU A 196 21.09 13.21 3.30
N HIS A 197 19.81 13.49 3.02
CA HIS A 197 19.39 14.76 2.40
C HIS A 197 18.95 15.82 3.41
N TYR A 198 18.46 15.42 4.59
CA TYR A 198 17.95 16.35 5.61
C TYR A 198 18.78 16.36 6.89
N GLY A 199 19.80 15.50 7.01
CA GLY A 199 20.76 15.51 8.12
C GLY A 199 20.17 15.11 9.48
N VAL A 200 19.04 14.40 9.48
CA VAL A 200 18.40 13.92 10.73
C VAL A 200 19.15 12.73 11.33
N ALA A 201 19.06 12.56 12.64
CA ALA A 201 19.42 11.32 13.33
C ALA A 201 18.24 10.35 13.24
N ALA A 202 18.37 9.34 12.38
CA ALA A 202 17.25 8.51 11.95
C ALA A 202 17.24 7.13 12.65
N THR A 203 16.10 6.73 13.17
CA THR A 203 15.83 5.39 13.67
C THR A 203 14.76 4.74 12.81
N GLY A 204 15.06 3.60 12.19
CA GLY A 204 14.08 2.77 11.50
C GLY A 204 13.74 1.55 12.34
N ILE A 205 12.48 1.11 12.28
CA ILE A 205 12.05 -0.15 12.89
C ILE A 205 11.37 -1.05 11.87
N THR A 206 11.62 -2.36 11.96
CA THR A 206 10.92 -3.39 11.18
C THR A 206 10.74 -4.65 12.03
N LEU A 207 9.82 -5.52 11.62
CA LEU A 207 9.70 -6.89 12.12
C LEU A 207 10.34 -7.92 11.19
N SER A 208 10.73 -7.55 9.96
CA SER A 208 11.38 -8.45 9.01
C SER A 208 12.89 -8.53 9.26
N LYS A 209 13.39 -9.75 9.47
CA LYS A 209 14.83 -10.02 9.60
C LYS A 209 15.61 -9.70 8.32
N ASN A 210 15.02 -9.95 7.16
CA ASN A 210 15.66 -9.71 5.86
C ASN A 210 15.86 -8.22 5.61
N GLN A 211 14.80 -7.42 5.80
CA GLN A 211 14.87 -5.95 5.72
C GLN A 211 15.87 -5.38 6.73
N HIS A 212 15.84 -5.84 7.98
CA HIS A 212 16.81 -5.42 8.99
C HIS A 212 18.26 -5.71 8.56
N ALA A 213 18.54 -6.92 8.06
CA ALA A 213 19.87 -7.29 7.60
C ALA A 213 20.29 -6.49 6.36
N TYR A 214 19.39 -6.29 5.41
CA TYR A 214 19.61 -5.50 4.19
C TYR A 214 19.98 -4.04 4.53
N VAL A 215 19.15 -3.38 5.34
CA VAL A 215 19.37 -1.96 5.71
C VAL A 215 20.66 -1.78 6.51
N ASN A 216 20.98 -2.67 7.45
CA ASN A 216 22.25 -2.56 8.19
C ASN A 216 23.47 -2.70 7.27
N ARG A 217 23.44 -3.59 6.26
CA ARG A 217 24.52 -3.66 5.26
C ARG A 217 24.66 -2.33 4.49
N LEU A 218 23.54 -1.69 4.11
CA LEU A 218 23.58 -0.39 3.44
C LEU A 218 24.13 0.72 4.34
N ILE A 219 23.72 0.76 5.62
CA ILE A 219 24.23 1.72 6.61
C ILE A 219 25.75 1.56 6.73
N ASP A 220 26.24 0.33 6.81
CA ASP A 220 27.67 0.05 6.91
C ASP A 220 28.44 0.47 5.65
N GLN A 221 27.93 0.11 4.47
CA GLN A 221 28.54 0.46 3.18
C GLN A 221 28.62 1.98 2.96
N LYS A 222 27.64 2.73 3.46
CA LYS A 222 27.59 4.20 3.35
C LYS A 222 28.27 4.93 4.51
N GLY A 223 28.76 4.22 5.53
CA GLY A 223 29.41 4.84 6.70
C GLY A 223 28.46 5.66 7.58
N LEU A 224 27.18 5.28 7.65
CA LEU A 224 26.12 6.06 8.31
C LEU A 224 25.79 5.58 9.73
N GLN A 225 26.57 4.68 10.33
CA GLN A 225 26.30 4.06 11.64
C GLN A 225 26.15 5.09 12.78
N GLY A 226 26.83 6.24 12.67
CA GLY A 226 26.73 7.34 13.65
C GLY A 226 25.43 8.14 13.57
N ARG A 227 24.68 8.02 12.47
CA ARG A 227 23.48 8.83 12.17
C ARG A 227 22.21 7.99 12.04
N ILE A 228 22.32 6.76 11.54
CA ILE A 228 21.19 5.88 11.25
C ILE A 228 21.28 4.62 12.12
N ARG A 229 20.13 4.19 12.65
CA ARG A 229 19.97 2.90 13.31
C ARG A 229 18.77 2.17 12.75
N MET A 230 18.92 0.90 12.39
CA MET A 230 17.81 0.01 12.05
C MET A 230 17.60 -0.99 13.18
N LEU A 231 16.41 -1.07 13.75
CA LEU A 231 16.08 -1.97 14.86
C LEU A 231 15.08 -3.03 14.39
N LEU A 232 15.33 -4.28 14.76
CA LEU A 232 14.35 -5.35 14.66
C LEU A 232 13.43 -5.28 15.89
N GLN A 233 12.41 -4.43 15.81
CA GLN A 233 11.60 -4.04 16.96
C GLN A 233 10.15 -3.75 16.56
N ASP A 234 9.23 -4.12 17.43
CA ASP A 234 7.82 -3.75 17.35
C ASP A 234 7.63 -2.28 17.79
N TYR A 235 6.84 -1.50 17.04
CA TYR A 235 6.55 -0.11 17.36
C TYR A 235 6.00 0.07 18.78
N ARG A 236 5.29 -0.94 19.32
CA ARG A 236 4.70 -0.95 20.65
C ARG A 236 5.77 -0.84 21.74
N ASP A 237 6.99 -1.33 21.48
CA ASP A 237 8.08 -1.41 22.45
C ASP A 237 9.10 -0.27 22.32
N VAL A 238 8.93 0.64 21.35
CA VAL A 238 9.82 1.79 21.20
C VAL A 238 9.79 2.63 22.47
N ASP A 239 10.98 2.99 22.96
CA ASP A 239 11.16 3.74 24.20
C ASP A 239 10.51 5.14 24.11
N GLU A 240 9.57 5.41 25.01
CA GLU A 240 8.82 6.66 25.09
C GLU A 240 9.56 7.74 25.91
N SER A 241 10.63 7.37 26.65
CA SER A 241 11.40 8.32 27.47
C SER A 241 12.23 9.30 26.63
N ARG A 242 12.48 8.96 25.37
CA ARG A 242 13.23 9.77 24.41
C ARG A 242 12.36 10.09 23.21
N PRO A 243 11.56 11.18 23.25
CA PRO A 243 10.68 11.54 22.15
C PRO A 243 11.43 11.99 20.89
N PHE A 244 10.83 11.72 19.74
CA PHE A 244 11.28 12.11 18.40
C PHE A 244 10.68 13.46 17.99
N ASP A 245 11.39 14.18 17.12
CA ASP A 245 10.90 15.42 16.52
C ASP A 245 9.82 15.13 15.47
N LYS A 246 10.03 14.08 14.68
CA LYS A 246 9.24 13.73 13.52
C LYS A 246 9.13 12.20 13.39
N ILE A 247 7.97 11.72 12.99
CA ILE A 247 7.71 10.30 12.73
C ILE A 247 7.12 10.15 11.33
N ALA A 248 7.57 9.16 10.57
CA ALA A 248 6.87 8.66 9.39
C ALA A 248 6.40 7.23 9.62
N SER A 249 5.25 6.89 9.03
CA SER A 249 4.66 5.56 9.04
C SER A 249 4.04 5.32 7.66
N VAL A 250 4.67 4.47 6.86
CA VAL A 250 4.31 4.21 5.46
C VAL A 250 3.90 2.75 5.31
N GLY A 251 2.65 2.49 4.91
CA GLY A 251 2.16 1.11 4.68
C GLY A 251 2.03 0.26 5.95
N MET A 252 1.87 0.91 7.11
CA MET A 252 1.78 0.21 8.41
C MET A 252 0.36 0.08 8.96
N CYS A 253 -0.48 1.09 8.75
CA CYS A 253 -1.81 1.14 9.37
C CYS A 253 -2.75 0.05 8.82
N GLU A 254 -2.49 -0.44 7.61
CA GLU A 254 -3.16 -1.57 6.97
C GLU A 254 -3.04 -2.87 7.79
N HIS A 255 -2.02 -2.98 8.64
CA HIS A 255 -1.73 -4.15 9.46
C HIS A 255 -2.09 -3.99 10.95
N VAL A 256 -2.46 -2.78 11.38
CA VAL A 256 -2.77 -2.49 12.79
C VAL A 256 -4.13 -3.04 13.20
N GLY A 257 -5.10 -2.98 12.29
CA GLY A 257 -6.49 -3.31 12.56
C GLY A 257 -7.28 -2.16 13.18
N ARG A 258 -8.52 -1.99 12.73
CA ARG A 258 -9.43 -0.90 13.11
C ARG A 258 -9.56 -0.71 14.63
N PRO A 259 -9.72 -1.76 15.48
CA PRO A 259 -9.86 -1.56 16.92
C PRO A 259 -8.60 -1.00 17.59
N ASN A 260 -7.43 -1.24 16.99
CA ASN A 260 -6.14 -0.87 17.57
C ASN A 260 -5.65 0.50 17.09
N LEU A 261 -6.24 1.08 16.05
CA LEU A 261 -5.84 2.39 15.51
C LEU A 261 -5.77 3.50 16.57
N PRO A 262 -6.73 3.66 17.50
CA PRO A 262 -6.61 4.67 18.56
C PRO A 262 -5.40 4.44 19.47
N LEU A 263 -5.07 3.18 19.79
CA LEU A 263 -3.90 2.82 20.61
C LEU A 263 -2.60 3.06 19.85
N TYR A 264 -2.59 2.77 18.55
CA TYR A 264 -1.48 3.06 17.64
C TYR A 264 -1.17 4.56 17.62
N PHE A 265 -2.16 5.40 17.34
CA PHE A 265 -1.96 6.85 17.31
C PHE A 265 -1.63 7.43 18.69
N ALA A 266 -2.19 6.88 19.77
CA ALA A 266 -1.79 7.25 21.13
C ALA A 266 -0.32 6.90 21.43
N LYS A 267 0.20 5.80 20.88
CA LYS A 267 1.63 5.46 20.97
C LYS A 267 2.48 6.48 20.19
N MET A 268 2.10 6.80 18.95
CA MET A 268 2.80 7.81 18.15
C MET A 268 2.82 9.18 18.83
N HIS A 269 1.70 9.60 19.45
CA HIS A 269 1.64 10.80 20.26
C HIS A 269 2.67 10.80 21.40
N ARG A 270 2.81 9.69 22.15
CA ARG A 270 3.79 9.59 23.25
C ARG A 270 5.23 9.55 22.75
N LEU A 271 5.47 9.02 21.55
CA LEU A 271 6.77 9.00 20.90
C LEU A 271 7.18 10.35 20.30
N LEU A 272 6.24 11.25 20.01
CA LEU A 272 6.56 12.60 19.52
C LEU A 272 6.86 13.55 20.68
N ARG A 273 7.76 14.53 20.50
CA ARG A 273 7.82 15.68 21.41
C ARG A 273 6.60 16.59 21.23
N PRO A 274 6.23 17.42 22.21
CA PRO A 274 5.31 18.53 21.97
C PRO A 274 5.76 19.39 20.77
N GLY A 275 4.86 19.69 19.85
CA GLY A 275 5.15 20.35 18.56
C GLY A 275 5.68 19.41 17.46
N GLY A 276 5.90 18.13 17.76
CA GLY A 276 6.34 17.14 16.79
C GLY A 276 5.26 16.78 15.76
N MET A 277 5.65 16.15 14.65
CA MET A 277 4.74 15.80 13.55
C MET A 277 4.83 14.33 13.14
N LEU A 278 3.68 13.75 12.81
CA LEU A 278 3.53 12.40 12.26
C LEU A 278 3.07 12.49 10.80
N MET A 279 3.76 11.79 9.91
CA MET A 279 3.27 11.45 8.58
C MET A 279 2.70 10.04 8.59
N ASN A 280 1.38 9.91 8.40
CA ASN A 280 0.72 8.62 8.20
C ASN A 280 0.36 8.45 6.72
N HIS A 281 1.02 7.53 6.02
CA HIS A 281 0.78 7.20 4.62
C HIS A 281 0.20 5.78 4.53
N CYS A 282 -1.07 5.65 4.18
CA CYS A 282 -1.82 4.40 4.28
C CYS A 282 -2.85 4.27 3.15
N ILE A 283 -3.01 3.05 2.62
CA ILE A 283 -4.14 2.66 1.79
C ILE A 283 -5.40 2.73 2.63
N THR A 284 -6.45 3.32 2.07
CA THR A 284 -7.77 3.45 2.72
C THR A 284 -8.85 2.78 1.89
N ALA A 285 -9.92 2.36 2.54
CA ALA A 285 -11.13 1.97 1.83
C ALA A 285 -11.70 3.17 1.03
N GLY A 286 -12.32 2.89 -0.12
CA GLY A 286 -12.94 3.92 -0.96
C GLY A 286 -14.22 4.52 -0.37
N HIS A 287 -14.93 3.77 0.48
CA HIS A 287 -16.15 4.23 1.14
C HIS A 287 -16.14 3.94 2.66
N PRO A 288 -16.84 4.76 3.49
CA PRO A 288 -16.85 4.64 4.96
C PRO A 288 -17.27 3.27 5.49
N ASP A 289 -18.21 2.61 4.81
CA ASP A 289 -18.77 1.33 5.20
C ASP A 289 -18.13 0.14 4.48
N THR A 290 -17.21 0.40 3.53
CA THR A 290 -16.48 -0.68 2.85
C THR A 290 -15.50 -1.31 3.83
N VAL A 291 -15.84 -2.54 4.16
CA VAL A 291 -15.14 -3.39 5.12
C VAL A 291 -13.98 -4.14 4.46
N GLN A 292 -14.25 -4.65 3.28
CA GLN A 292 -13.42 -5.48 2.43
C GLN A 292 -14.08 -5.48 1.05
N LEU A 293 -13.33 -5.69 -0.02
CA LEU A 293 -13.92 -5.80 -1.35
C LEU A 293 -14.72 -7.11 -1.45
N ASP A 294 -16.00 -6.98 -1.82
CA ASP A 294 -16.91 -8.10 -2.04
C ASP A 294 -16.56 -8.87 -3.34
N GLY A 295 -17.33 -9.92 -3.66
CA GLY A 295 -17.08 -10.79 -4.81
C GLY A 295 -15.88 -11.73 -4.60
N GLY A 296 -15.46 -11.94 -3.35
CA GLY A 296 -14.31 -12.78 -2.97
C GLY A 296 -12.95 -12.14 -3.24
N MET A 297 -12.88 -10.88 -3.68
CA MET A 297 -11.62 -10.20 -3.95
C MET A 297 -10.80 -9.96 -2.70
N GLY A 298 -11.43 -9.57 -1.59
CA GLY A 298 -10.69 -9.46 -0.34
C GLY A 298 -10.22 -10.82 0.20
N ASP A 299 -10.99 -11.89 -0.02
CA ASP A 299 -10.60 -13.24 0.42
C ASP A 299 -9.37 -13.73 -0.36
N PHE A 300 -9.29 -13.38 -1.65
CA PHE A 300 -8.10 -13.60 -2.47
C PHE A 300 -6.88 -12.87 -1.90
N ILE A 301 -7.03 -11.58 -1.55
CA ILE A 301 -5.94 -10.80 -0.95
C ILE A 301 -5.51 -11.41 0.39
N ASP A 302 -6.45 -11.73 1.28
CA ASP A 302 -6.17 -12.34 2.59
C ASP A 302 -5.46 -13.69 2.45
N LYS A 303 -5.89 -14.53 1.50
CA LYS A 303 -5.33 -15.87 1.30
C LYS A 303 -3.95 -15.88 0.64
N TYR A 304 -3.73 -15.05 -0.38
CA TYR A 304 -2.56 -15.17 -1.25
C TYR A 304 -1.54 -14.05 -1.10
N ILE A 305 -1.94 -12.88 -0.59
CA ILE A 305 -1.10 -11.69 -0.59
C ILE A 305 -0.90 -11.16 0.84
N PHE A 306 -1.92 -10.59 1.46
CA PHE A 306 -1.84 -9.94 2.77
C PHE A 306 -2.81 -10.55 3.80
N PRO A 307 -2.45 -11.69 4.42
CA PRO A 307 -3.24 -12.26 5.49
C PRO A 307 -3.40 -11.26 6.65
N GLY A 308 -4.63 -11.05 7.11
CA GLY A 308 -4.96 -10.15 8.21
C GLY A 308 -4.97 -8.66 7.87
N GLY A 309 -4.73 -8.27 6.61
CA GLY A 309 -4.78 -6.87 6.21
C GLY A 309 -6.20 -6.28 6.36
N GLN A 310 -6.30 -5.08 6.92
CA GLN A 310 -7.57 -4.37 7.06
C GLN A 310 -7.47 -2.94 6.54
N LEU A 311 -8.27 -2.61 5.52
CA LEU A 311 -8.43 -1.26 5.04
C LEU A 311 -9.53 -0.53 5.82
N VAL A 312 -9.25 0.71 6.24
CA VAL A 312 -10.23 1.60 6.86
C VAL A 312 -10.39 2.85 6.02
N HIS A 313 -11.59 3.44 6.01
CA HIS A 313 -11.81 4.71 5.32
C HIS A 313 -11.09 5.87 6.03
N VAL A 314 -10.72 6.91 5.27
CA VAL A 314 -9.99 8.08 5.79
C VAL A 314 -10.70 8.77 6.97
N SER A 315 -12.04 8.80 6.99
CA SER A 315 -12.80 9.37 8.11
C SER A 315 -12.60 8.59 9.43
N VAL A 316 -12.55 7.27 9.35
CA VAL A 316 -12.27 6.39 10.51
C VAL A 316 -10.82 6.57 10.95
N MET A 317 -9.89 6.72 10.00
CA MET A 317 -8.49 6.99 10.29
C MET A 317 -8.31 8.32 11.06
N MET A 318 -8.95 9.40 10.59
CA MET A 318 -8.89 10.72 11.24
C MET A 318 -9.56 10.73 12.62
N ASP A 319 -10.70 10.05 12.78
CA ASP A 319 -11.34 9.89 14.10
C ASP A 319 -10.42 9.14 15.07
N ALA A 320 -9.82 8.02 14.65
CA ALA A 320 -8.89 7.27 15.47
C ALA A 320 -7.63 8.07 15.82
N MET A 321 -7.10 8.84 14.87
CA MET A 321 -5.95 9.73 15.07
C MET A 321 -6.24 10.81 16.10
N THR A 322 -7.42 11.43 16.02
CA THR A 322 -7.88 12.44 16.98
C THR A 322 -8.10 11.85 18.38
N ARG A 323 -8.68 10.63 18.47
CA ARG A 323 -8.78 9.89 19.74
C ARG A 323 -7.41 9.52 20.32
N GLY A 324 -6.41 9.34 19.45
CA GLY A 324 -5.01 9.19 19.80
C GLY A 324 -4.32 10.49 20.24
N LYS A 325 -5.06 11.62 20.33
CA LYS A 325 -4.59 12.95 20.70
C LYS A 325 -3.64 13.62 19.69
N LEU A 326 -3.63 13.16 18.45
CA LEU A 326 -2.94 13.84 17.35
C LEU A 326 -3.96 14.70 16.58
N GLU A 327 -3.53 15.88 16.16
CA GLU A 327 -4.34 16.80 15.36
C GLU A 327 -3.99 16.65 13.88
N PRO A 328 -4.89 16.16 13.01
CA PRO A 328 -4.65 16.16 11.57
C PRO A 328 -4.59 17.60 11.02
N VAL A 329 -3.52 17.94 10.31
CA VAL A 329 -3.26 19.30 9.76
C VAL A 329 -3.17 19.35 8.23
N ASP A 330 -3.01 18.20 7.58
CA ASP A 330 -3.07 18.02 6.13
C ASP A 330 -3.60 16.63 5.77
N ALA A 331 -4.29 16.51 4.64
CA ALA A 331 -4.65 15.23 4.05
C ALA A 331 -4.58 15.33 2.52
N GLU A 332 -3.67 14.55 1.92
CA GLU A 332 -3.50 14.47 0.47
C GLU A 332 -3.88 13.08 -0.02
N CYS A 333 -4.85 13.02 -0.94
CA CYS A 333 -5.27 11.80 -1.59
C CYS A 333 -4.35 11.50 -2.79
N LEU A 334 -3.66 10.37 -2.77
CA LEU A 334 -2.75 9.95 -3.85
C LEU A 334 -3.29 8.76 -4.65
N ARG A 335 -4.61 8.53 -4.63
CA ARG A 335 -5.25 7.39 -5.33
C ARG A 335 -4.80 7.22 -6.78
N PRO A 336 -4.75 8.26 -7.64
CA PRO A 336 -4.27 8.10 -9.01
C PRO A 336 -2.79 7.70 -9.12
N HIS A 337 -1.96 8.13 -8.15
CA HIS A 337 -0.55 7.79 -8.14
C HIS A 337 -0.33 6.30 -7.82
N TYR A 338 -1.14 5.71 -6.94
CA TYR A 338 -1.02 4.29 -6.63
C TYR A 338 -1.46 3.42 -7.82
N ALA A 339 -2.55 3.78 -8.51
CA ALA A 339 -2.95 3.10 -9.75
C ALA A 339 -1.77 3.04 -10.74
N ARG A 340 -1.13 4.19 -11.00
CA ARG A 340 0.05 4.27 -11.88
C ARG A 340 1.24 3.46 -11.35
N THR A 341 1.50 3.50 -10.04
CA THR A 341 2.57 2.73 -9.40
C THR A 341 2.38 1.22 -9.64
N LEU A 342 1.16 0.72 -9.43
CA LEU A 342 0.82 -0.69 -9.57
C LEU A 342 0.90 -1.15 -11.03
N TRP A 343 0.53 -0.31 -12.00
CA TRP A 343 0.76 -0.62 -13.40
C TRP A 343 2.24 -0.70 -13.76
N HIS A 344 3.07 0.22 -13.26
CA HIS A 344 4.53 0.10 -13.44
C HIS A 344 5.09 -1.21 -12.85
N TRP A 345 4.61 -1.65 -11.68
CA TRP A 345 5.00 -2.93 -11.09
C TRP A 345 4.49 -4.13 -11.90
N ALA A 346 3.24 -4.10 -12.34
CA ALA A 346 2.65 -5.17 -13.16
C ALA A 346 3.41 -5.34 -14.48
N ASP A 347 3.64 -4.24 -15.19
CA ASP A 347 4.36 -4.24 -16.47
C ASP A 347 5.81 -4.72 -16.30
N ALA A 348 6.48 -4.29 -15.22
CA ALA A 348 7.83 -4.73 -14.92
C ALA A 348 7.90 -6.23 -14.56
N LEU A 349 6.93 -6.76 -13.82
CA LEU A 349 6.83 -8.19 -13.54
C LEU A 349 6.58 -9.00 -14.83
N GLU A 350 5.65 -8.56 -15.68
CA GLU A 350 5.35 -9.21 -16.97
C GLU A 350 6.61 -9.28 -17.87
N ALA A 351 7.45 -8.25 -17.84
CA ALA A 351 8.71 -8.23 -18.59
C ALA A 351 9.78 -9.22 -18.07
N HIS A 352 9.65 -9.71 -16.83
CA HIS A 352 10.65 -10.55 -16.16
C HIS A 352 10.12 -11.90 -15.68
N LEU A 353 9.02 -12.40 -16.24
CA LEU A 353 8.40 -13.66 -15.78
C LEU A 353 9.36 -14.86 -15.82
N ASP A 354 10.22 -14.97 -16.82
CA ASP A 354 11.18 -16.08 -16.92
C ASP A 354 12.28 -16.01 -15.85
N GLU A 355 12.69 -14.80 -15.46
CA GLU A 355 13.62 -14.62 -14.33
C GLU A 355 12.91 -14.87 -13.00
N ALA A 356 11.69 -14.37 -12.84
CA ALA A 356 10.86 -14.67 -11.67
C ALA A 356 10.69 -16.18 -11.46
N ARG A 357 10.48 -16.95 -12.53
CA ARG A 357 10.42 -18.42 -12.46
C ARG A 357 11.71 -19.05 -11.95
N ARG A 358 12.86 -18.56 -12.40
CA ARG A 358 14.18 -19.07 -11.97
C ARG A 358 14.43 -18.77 -10.49
N ILE A 359 14.10 -17.57 -10.03
CA ILE A 359 14.29 -17.14 -8.63
C ILE A 359 13.37 -17.94 -7.68
N LEU A 360 12.08 -18.08 -8.04
CA LEU A 360 11.07 -18.68 -7.17
C LEU A 360 11.09 -20.21 -7.19
N GLY A 361 11.70 -20.83 -8.20
CA GLY A 361 11.87 -22.28 -8.27
C GLY A 361 10.54 -23.05 -8.34
N ARG A 362 10.30 -23.97 -7.41
CA ARG A 362 9.20 -24.95 -7.50
C ARG A 362 7.81 -24.32 -7.35
N ASP A 363 7.69 -23.25 -6.58
CA ASP A 363 6.41 -22.57 -6.32
C ASP A 363 6.16 -21.38 -7.25
N ALA A 364 7.02 -21.19 -8.25
CA ALA A 364 7.04 -20.04 -9.14
C ALA A 364 5.68 -19.71 -9.76
N GLU A 365 5.03 -20.67 -10.41
CA GLU A 365 3.78 -20.41 -11.13
C GLU A 365 2.67 -19.92 -10.19
N LYS A 366 2.56 -20.51 -9.00
CA LYS A 366 1.55 -20.12 -8.03
C LYS A 366 1.77 -18.68 -7.55
N VAL A 367 3.01 -18.35 -7.20
CA VAL A 367 3.38 -17.00 -6.74
C VAL A 367 3.20 -15.98 -7.88
N ILE A 368 3.73 -16.27 -9.07
CA ILE A 368 3.61 -15.39 -10.25
C ILE A 368 2.15 -15.13 -10.57
N ARG A 369 1.31 -16.17 -10.67
CA ARG A 369 -0.12 -15.99 -10.96
C ARG A 369 -0.83 -15.15 -9.90
N ALA A 370 -0.50 -15.36 -8.62
CA ALA A 370 -1.06 -14.56 -7.54
C ALA A 370 -0.66 -13.09 -7.67
N TYR A 371 0.62 -12.79 -7.88
CA TYR A 371 1.15 -11.43 -8.02
C TYR A 371 0.65 -10.72 -9.29
N ARG A 372 0.52 -11.43 -10.42
CA ARG A 372 -0.06 -10.89 -11.67
C ARG A 372 -1.47 -10.33 -11.42
N LEU A 373 -2.36 -11.13 -10.82
CA LEU A 373 -3.72 -10.68 -10.52
C LEU A 373 -3.77 -9.65 -9.40
N TYR A 374 -2.92 -9.79 -8.39
CA TYR A 374 -2.85 -8.83 -7.29
C TYR A 374 -2.47 -7.43 -7.77
N LEU A 375 -1.39 -7.29 -8.54
CA LEU A 375 -0.89 -5.99 -8.99
C LEU A 375 -1.89 -5.31 -9.92
N ALA A 376 -2.32 -6.02 -10.97
CA ALA A 376 -3.26 -5.47 -11.97
C ALA A 376 -4.66 -5.24 -11.37
N GLY A 377 -5.16 -6.17 -10.55
CA GLY A 377 -6.45 -6.03 -9.87
C GLY A 377 -6.46 -4.89 -8.86
N SER A 378 -5.35 -4.69 -8.13
CA SER A 378 -5.20 -3.53 -7.24
C SER A 378 -5.15 -2.23 -8.03
N ALA A 379 -4.42 -2.18 -9.16
CA ALA A 379 -4.36 -1.00 -10.02
C ALA A 379 -5.76 -0.57 -10.46
N MET A 380 -6.55 -1.51 -10.98
CA MET A 380 -7.96 -1.31 -11.31
C MET A 380 -8.79 -0.85 -10.10
N GLY A 381 -8.57 -1.43 -8.92
CA GLY A 381 -9.25 -1.04 -7.68
C GLY A 381 -9.04 0.43 -7.32
N PHE A 382 -7.82 0.96 -7.47
CA PHE A 382 -7.52 2.38 -7.30
C PHE A 382 -8.13 3.25 -8.40
N GLU A 383 -8.10 2.82 -9.66
CA GLU A 383 -8.72 3.55 -10.79
C GLU A 383 -10.24 3.70 -10.61
N ARG A 384 -10.89 2.62 -10.17
CA ARG A 384 -12.34 2.54 -9.92
C ARG A 384 -12.77 3.22 -8.62
N GLY A 385 -11.83 3.59 -7.75
CA GLY A 385 -12.15 4.23 -6.47
C GLY A 385 -12.67 3.26 -5.40
N TRP A 386 -12.46 1.96 -5.57
CA TRP A 386 -12.79 0.96 -4.55
C TRP A 386 -11.82 1.03 -3.37
N THR A 387 -10.57 1.38 -3.66
CA THR A 387 -9.54 1.74 -2.70
C THR A 387 -9.03 3.14 -2.99
N SER A 388 -8.44 3.75 -1.96
CA SER A 388 -7.78 5.04 -2.04
C SER A 388 -6.49 5.00 -1.24
N LEU A 389 -5.72 6.09 -1.28
CA LEU A 389 -4.54 6.25 -0.43
C LEU A 389 -4.47 7.68 0.05
N PHE A 390 -4.16 7.86 1.34
CA PHE A 390 -3.95 9.16 1.93
C PHE A 390 -2.59 9.28 2.61
N GLN A 391 -1.93 10.41 2.37
CA GLN A 391 -0.96 10.98 3.31
C GLN A 391 -1.72 11.91 4.26
N ILE A 392 -1.75 11.56 5.54
CA ILE A 392 -2.33 12.38 6.61
C ILE A 392 -1.18 12.89 7.47
N LEU A 393 -0.96 14.20 7.44
CA LEU A 393 0.00 14.86 8.32
C LEU A 393 -0.72 15.26 9.60
N ALA A 394 -0.12 14.94 10.74
CA ALA A 394 -0.66 15.28 12.04
C ALA A 394 0.40 15.93 12.93
N SER A 395 -0.04 16.86 13.78
CA SER A 395 0.79 17.45 14.82
C SER A 395 0.45 16.85 16.18
N ARG A 396 1.46 16.77 17.05
CA ARG A 396 1.24 16.76 18.50
C ARG A 396 1.24 18.22 18.95
N PRO A 397 0.11 18.80 19.40
CA PRO A 397 0.08 20.18 19.85
C PRO A 397 1.11 20.45 20.94
N ALA A 398 1.72 21.64 20.92
CA ALA A 398 2.63 22.05 21.98
C ALA A 398 1.83 22.51 23.21
N ASP A 399 2.13 21.96 24.39
CA ASP A 399 1.50 22.35 25.67
C ASP A 399 2.05 23.68 26.22
N VAL A 400 2.45 24.61 25.35
CA VAL A 400 3.08 25.88 25.75
C VAL A 400 1.98 26.94 25.95
N THR A 401 1.81 27.40 27.20
CA THR A 401 0.88 28.48 27.53
C THR A 401 1.62 29.82 27.44
N GLU A 402 1.50 30.52 26.31
CA GLU A 402 2.02 31.88 26.19
C GLU A 402 0.97 32.95 26.52
N PRO A 403 1.37 34.08 27.14
CA PRO A 403 0.48 35.23 27.29
C PRO A 403 0.15 35.81 25.90
N ARG A 404 -1.14 36.07 25.64
CA ARG A 404 -1.53 36.87 24.48
C ARG A 404 -0.97 38.27 24.65
N ASP A 405 -0.30 38.80 23.62
CA ASP A 405 0.01 40.23 23.57
C ASP A 405 -1.29 41.02 23.79
N HIS A 406 -1.28 41.89 24.81
CA HIS A 406 -2.40 42.71 25.31
C HIS A 406 -3.44 42.09 26.26
N SER A 407 -3.20 40.93 26.90
CA SER A 407 -4.13 40.34 27.88
C SER A 407 -3.43 39.85 29.16
N THR A 408 -3.93 40.23 30.34
CA THR A 408 -3.50 39.69 31.66
C THR A 408 -3.95 38.25 31.88
N ALA A 409 -4.85 37.72 31.05
CA ALA A 409 -5.25 36.33 31.07
C ALA A 409 -4.26 35.47 30.26
N ARG A 410 -3.65 34.48 30.92
CA ARG A 410 -2.93 33.39 30.26
C ARG A 410 -3.96 32.40 29.72
N LEU A 411 -4.31 32.52 28.45
CA LEU A 411 -5.03 31.45 27.76
C LEU A 411 -3.99 30.44 27.30
N GLY A 412 -4.15 29.17 27.66
CA GLY A 412 -3.36 28.10 27.06
C GLY A 412 -3.73 27.99 25.58
N VAL A 413 -2.95 28.60 24.70
CA VAL A 413 -3.07 28.44 23.26
C VAL A 413 -2.11 27.33 22.88
N GLY A 414 -2.62 26.17 22.45
CA GLY A 414 -1.75 25.15 21.87
C GLY A 414 -1.02 25.75 20.68
N GLN A 415 0.31 25.89 20.76
CA GLN A 415 1.08 26.37 19.61
C GLN A 415 1.11 25.26 18.56
N CYS A 416 0.78 25.63 17.32
CA CYS A 416 0.90 24.79 16.15
C CYS A 416 2.03 25.35 15.28
N GLU A 417 3.19 24.68 15.26
CA GLU A 417 4.32 25.04 14.39
C GLU A 417 4.00 24.80 12.89
N TYR A 418 2.85 24.21 12.59
CA TYR A 418 2.41 23.97 11.23
C TYR A 418 2.15 25.31 10.51
N PRO A 419 2.85 25.59 9.40
CA PRO A 419 2.80 26.89 8.74
C PRO A 419 1.44 27.16 8.09
N PHE A 420 1.08 28.45 8.02
CA PHE A 420 -0.16 28.89 7.39
C PHE A 420 -0.23 28.52 5.89
N ASN A 421 0.90 28.54 5.20
CA ASN A 421 0.99 28.17 3.78
C ASN A 421 1.65 26.80 3.60
N ARG A 422 1.24 26.09 2.54
CA ARG A 422 1.73 24.73 2.22
C ARG A 422 2.71 24.72 1.04
N ALA A 423 3.19 25.88 0.58
CA ALA A 423 4.04 25.97 -0.61
C ALA A 423 5.36 25.21 -0.45
N TYR A 424 5.89 25.15 0.78
CA TYR A 424 7.11 24.40 1.10
C TYR A 424 7.02 22.90 0.78
N MET A 425 5.82 22.30 0.80
CA MET A 425 5.62 20.89 0.50
C MET A 425 5.94 20.58 -0.97
N TYR A 426 5.70 21.55 -1.86
CA TYR A 426 5.80 21.38 -3.32
C TYR A 426 7.00 22.11 -3.93
N ALA A 427 7.81 22.79 -3.11
CA ALA A 427 9.00 23.47 -3.58
C ALA A 427 9.98 22.46 -4.19
N GLN A 428 10.46 22.74 -5.40
CA GLN A 428 11.53 21.94 -5.98
C GLN A 428 12.82 22.18 -5.18
N SER A 429 13.55 21.10 -4.90
CA SER A 429 14.83 21.18 -4.21
C SER A 429 15.81 21.90 -5.13
N SER A 430 16.18 23.15 -4.80
CA SER A 430 17.16 23.91 -5.56
C SER A 430 18.52 23.22 -5.46
N THR A 431 18.82 22.32 -6.39
CA THR A 431 20.10 21.63 -6.47
C THR A 431 20.77 21.98 -7.78
N ALA A 432 21.48 23.11 -7.77
CA ALA A 432 22.71 23.38 -8.54
C ALA A 432 23.18 24.82 -8.25
N GLU A 433 23.75 25.06 -7.06
CA GLU A 433 24.76 26.12 -6.97
C GLU A 433 25.98 25.61 -7.75
N THR A 434 26.08 26.06 -9.01
CA THR A 434 27.30 25.96 -9.80
C THR A 434 28.44 26.57 -8.98
N PRO A 435 29.59 25.88 -8.79
CA PRO A 435 30.69 26.48 -8.07
C PRO A 435 31.13 27.73 -8.81
N ASP A 436 31.10 28.86 -8.10
CA ASP A 436 31.59 30.15 -8.54
C ASP A 436 33.04 29.97 -9.04
N LYS A 437 33.21 29.98 -10.36
CA LYS A 437 34.53 30.03 -10.97
C LYS A 437 35.06 31.43 -10.69
N GLY A 438 35.88 31.50 -9.65
CA GLY A 438 36.57 32.71 -9.22
C GLY A 438 37.04 33.56 -10.38
N ARG A 439 36.59 34.82 -10.39
CA ARG A 439 37.22 35.87 -11.17
C ARG A 439 38.63 36.10 -10.59
N SER A 440 39.62 35.55 -11.27
CA SER A 440 41.00 36.02 -11.15
C SER A 440 41.05 37.48 -11.58
N SER A 441 41.40 38.35 -10.64
CA SER A 441 41.85 39.71 -10.91
C SER A 441 43.06 39.68 -11.84
N SER A 442 42.96 40.37 -12.97
CA SER A 442 44.09 40.92 -13.72
C SER A 442 44.29 42.37 -13.30
#